data_AF-A0A925D3Z4-F1
#
_entry.id   AF-A0A925D3Z4-F1
#
_cell.length_a   1.000
_cell.length_b   1.000
_cell.length_c   1.000
_cell.angle_alpha   90.00
_cell.angle_beta   90.00
_cell.angle_gamma   90.00
#
_symmetry.space_group_name_H-M   'P 1'
#
loop_
_entity.id
_entity.type
_entity.pdbx_description
1 polymer ?
#
loop_
_entity_poly.entity_id
_entity_poly.type
_entity_poly.pdbx_seq_one_letter_code
_entity_poly.pdbx_strand_id
1 'polypeptide(L)' 'VNNIGDTRSKAIGYQSQVKDVYFDDIRYHVDKLELLVDDQYWLLPKYREMLFLR' A
#
# COMPACT_ATOMS: atom_id res chain seq x y z
N VAL A 1 8.23 16.85 2.01
CA VAL A 1 9.03 15.81 2.70
C VAL A 1 10.45 15.66 2.12
N ASN A 2 10.61 15.60 0.79
CA ASN A 2 11.89 15.23 0.15
C ASN A 2 13.07 16.19 0.46
N ASN A 3 12.79 17.49 0.63
CA ASN A 3 13.80 18.53 0.87
C ASN A 3 14.16 18.73 2.36
N ILE A 4 13.63 17.91 3.27
CA ILE A 4 13.99 17.98 4.69
C ILE A 4 15.42 17.42 4.85
N GLY A 5 16.32 18.18 5.46
CA GLY A 5 17.72 17.77 5.66
C GLY A 5 17.89 16.72 6.75
N ASP A 6 17.08 16.78 7.82
CA ASP A 6 17.12 15.84 8.92
C ASP A 6 16.32 14.55 8.63
N THR A 7 16.94 13.40 8.85
CA THR A 7 16.37 12.09 8.56
C THR A 7 15.16 11.77 9.42
N ARG A 8 15.14 12.19 10.70
CA ARG A 8 14.04 11.91 11.62
C ARG A 8 12.80 12.71 11.24
N SER A 9 12.97 14.01 11.00
CA SER A 9 11.87 14.87 10.52
C SER A 9 11.34 14.42 9.16
N LYS A 10 12.22 13.91 8.28
CA LYS A 10 11.82 13.33 6.99
C LYS A 10 10.95 12.07 7.17
N ALA A 11 11.36 11.17 8.06
CA ALA A 11 10.60 9.96 8.35
C ALA A 11 9.19 10.27 8.92
N ILE A 12 9.11 11.22 9.85
CA ILE A 12 7.82 11.67 10.41
C ILE A 12 6.94 12.29 9.32
N GLY A 13 7.51 13.11 8.43
CA GLY A 13 6.79 13.70 7.31
C GLY A 13 6.25 12.66 6.31
N TYR A 14 7.01 11.62 5.99
CA TYR A 14 6.52 10.54 5.13
C TYR A 14 5.41 9.73 5.80
N GLN A 15 5.55 9.44 7.09
CA GLN A 15 4.52 8.74 7.85
C GLN A 15 3.21 9.52 7.83
N SER A 16 3.21 10.79 8.27
CA SER A 16 1.97 11.55 8.45
C SER A 16 1.38 12.11 7.17
N GLN A 17 2.20 12.56 6.21
CA GLN A 17 1.70 13.24 5.01
C GLN A 17 1.49 12.30 3.83
N VAL A 18 2.14 11.13 3.82
CA VAL A 18 2.08 10.20 2.69
C VAL A 18 1.38 8.91 3.08
N LYS A 19 1.90 8.22 4.10
CA LYS A 19 1.34 6.93 4.48
C LYS A 19 -0.07 7.09 5.05
N ASP A 20 -0.22 7.89 6.09
CA ASP A 20 -1.49 8.00 6.83
C ASP A 20 -2.61 8.65 5.99
N VAL A 21 -2.26 9.44 4.96
CA VAL A 21 -3.25 10.13 4.10
C VAL A 21 -3.67 9.29 2.90
N TYR A 22 -2.76 8.51 2.29
CA TYR A 22 -3.03 7.87 1.00
C TYR A 22 -3.04 6.35 1.03
N PHE A 23 -2.28 5.71 1.93
CA PHE A 23 -2.08 4.26 1.83
C PHE A 23 -3.34 3.45 2.17
N ASP A 24 -4.17 3.93 3.10
CA ASP A 24 -5.40 3.24 3.48
C ASP A 24 -6.43 3.28 2.35
N ASP A 25 -6.60 4.43 1.70
CA ASP A 25 -7.50 4.59 0.56
C ASP A 25 -7.04 3.79 -0.66
N ILE A 26 -5.75 3.84 -0.98
CA ILE A 26 -5.17 3.05 -2.08
C ILE A 26 -5.39 1.57 -1.80
N ARG A 27 -5.12 1.11 -0.58
CA ARG A 27 -5.32 -0.28 -0.19
C ARG A 27 -6.78 -0.71 -0.35
N TYR A 28 -7.72 0.11 0.13
CA TYR A 28 -9.14 -0.17 0.00
C TYR A 28 -9.58 -0.31 -1.47
N HIS A 29 -9.08 0.53 -2.36
CA HIS A 29 -9.38 0.45 -3.78
C HIS A 29 -8.74 -0.77 -4.45
N VAL A 30 -7.49 -1.08 -4.11
CA VAL A 30 -6.76 -2.25 -4.61
C VAL A 30 -7.46 -3.54 -4.18
N ASP A 31 -7.85 -3.66 -2.91
CA ASP A 31 -8.56 -4.84 -2.38
C ASP A 31 -9.90 -5.06 -3.11
N LYS A 32 -10.60 -3.98 -3.50
CA LYS A 32 -11.82 -4.07 -4.33
C LYS A 32 -11.53 -4.50 -5.75
N LEU A 33 -10.46 -4.00 -6.36
CA LEU A 33 -10.05 -4.39 -7.70
C LEU A 33 -9.64 -5.86 -7.73
N GLU A 34 -8.92 -6.35 -6.72
CA GLU A 34 -8.56 -7.78 -6.59
C GLU A 34 -9.80 -8.69 -6.57
N LEU A 35 -10.92 -8.23 -6.01
CA LEU A 35 -12.18 -8.99 -6.00
C LEU A 35 -12.95 -8.95 -7.33
N LEU A 36 -12.76 -7.92 -8.14
CA LEU A 36 -13.48 -7.70 -9.40
C LEU A 36 -12.72 -8.17 -10.63
N VAL A 37 -11.39 -8.13 -10.58
CA VAL A 37 -10.49 -8.50 -11.66
C VAL A 37 -10.29 -10.01 -11.65
N ASP A 38 -10.37 -10.62 -12.82
CA ASP A 38 -10.08 -12.05 -13.00
C ASP A 38 -8.60 -12.34 -12.72
N ASP A 39 -8.34 -13.46 -12.05
CA ASP A 39 -7.03 -13.97 -11.64
C ASP A 39 -6.01 -14.00 -12.79
N GLN A 40 -6.45 -14.18 -14.03
CA GLN A 40 -5.56 -14.18 -15.19
C GLN A 40 -4.92 -12.81 -15.48
N TYR A 41 -5.55 -11.71 -15.06
CA TYR A 41 -5.05 -10.34 -15.26
C TYR A 41 -4.39 -9.77 -14.00
N TRP A 42 -4.57 -10.41 -12.84
CA TRP A 42 -3.99 -9.99 -11.58
C TRP A 42 -2.63 -10.67 -11.35
N LEU A 43 -1.56 -9.99 -11.77
CA LEU A 43 -0.19 -10.53 -11.75
C LEU A 43 0.45 -10.64 -10.35
N LEU A 44 -0.18 -10.06 -9.32
CA LEU A 44 0.33 -10.05 -7.95
C LEU A 44 -0.24 -11.23 -7.16
N PRO A 45 0.54 -11.88 -6.28
CA PRO A 45 0.00 -12.89 -5.38
C PRO A 45 -1.14 -12.31 -4.55
N LYS A 46 -2.24 -13.05 -4.43
CA LYS A 46 -3.41 -12.58 -3.68
C LYS A 46 -3.08 -12.46 -2.20
N TYR A 47 -3.73 -11.52 -1.51
CA TYR A 47 -3.52 -11.39 -0.06
C TYR A 47 -3.85 -12.68 0.70
N ARG A 48 -4.82 -13.44 0.21
CA ARG A 48 -5.17 -14.77 0.75
C ARG A 48 -4.04 -15.78 0.58
N GLU A 49 -3.39 -15.79 -0.58
CA GLU A 49 -2.29 -16.73 -0.85
C GLU A 49 -1.08 -16.40 0.03
N MET A 50 -0.74 -15.12 0.19
CA MET A 50 0.35 -14.68 1.07
C MET A 50 0.10 -15.02 2.55
N LEU A 51 -1.16 -14.98 3.00
CA LEU A 51 -1.52 -15.26 4.39
C LEU A 51 -1.70 -16.77 4.68
N PHE A 52 -1.98 -17.58 3.66
CA PHE A 52 -2.25 -19.01 3.81
C PHE A 52 -1.20 -19.91 3.12
N LEU A 53 0.03 -19.43 2.91
CA LEU A 53 1.18 -20.29 2.61
C LEU A 53 1.33 -21.34 3.72
N ARG A 54 0.75 -22.52 3.48
CA ARG A 54 0.90 -23.75 4.24
C ARG A 54 1.29 -24.85 3.27
#